data_AF-A0A4Y9LZ86-F1
#
_entry.id   AF-A0A4Y9LZ86-F1
#
_cell.length_a   1.000
_cell.length_b   1.000
_cell.length_c   1.000
_cell.angle_alpha   90.00
_cell.angle_beta   90.00
_cell.angle_gamma   90.00
#
_symmetry.space_group_name_H-M   'P 1'
#
loop_
_entity.id
_entity.type
_entity.pdbx_description
1 polymer ?
#
loop_
_entity_poly.entity_id
_entity_poly.type
_entity_poly.pdbx_seq_one_letter_code
_entity_poly.pdbx_strand_id
1 'polypeptide(L)'
;MSDTVFVAVHAAAATLAFGAGLLALPAGRFLGVYRLALLVMVLALVPALLLDWSATDPLARAVFGGLLVLAAVVLVRAELAARIRPDRTGGPTAAYLEHVGFTLVALADGFVVVAAVRAGVPGWLVGLGAVAVVAVGHAAIQVGKRRWVGAGVPLAH
;
A
#
# COMPACT_ATOMS: atom_id res chain seq x y z
N MET A 1 -4.40 22.19 -15.03
CA MET A 1 -3.93 21.10 -15.94
C MET A 1 -2.81 20.28 -15.29
N SER A 2 -1.88 20.92 -14.58
CA SER A 2 -0.75 20.29 -13.89
C SER A 2 -1.16 19.24 -12.84
N ASP A 3 -2.17 19.54 -12.01
CA ASP A 3 -2.60 18.65 -10.89
C ASP A 3 -3.20 17.35 -11.41
N THR A 4 -3.94 17.41 -12.53
CA THR A 4 -4.54 16.25 -13.17
C THR A 4 -3.48 15.25 -13.63
N VAL A 5 -2.33 15.73 -14.13
CA VAL A 5 -1.22 14.86 -14.53
C VAL A 5 -0.62 14.17 -13.32
N PHE A 6 -0.34 14.91 -12.24
CA PHE A 6 0.22 14.32 -11.02
C PHE A 6 -0.73 13.30 -10.39
N VAL A 7 -2.03 13.59 -10.34
CA VAL A 7 -3.05 12.66 -9.86
C VAL A 7 -3.12 11.40 -10.73
N ALA A 8 -3.06 11.54 -12.05
CA ALA A 8 -3.07 10.40 -12.98
C ALA A 8 -1.82 9.53 -12.81
N VAL A 9 -0.63 10.14 -12.73
CA VAL A 9 0.64 9.44 -12.49
C VAL A 9 0.62 8.73 -11.14
N HIS A 10 0.14 9.40 -10.08
CA HIS A 10 -0.03 8.81 -8.76
C HIS A 10 -0.93 7.57 -8.80
N ALA A 11 -2.11 7.68 -9.43
CA ALA A 11 -3.06 6.57 -9.53
C ALA A 11 -2.50 5.38 -10.34
N ALA A 12 -1.82 5.65 -11.47
CA ALA A 12 -1.18 4.61 -12.27
C ALA A 12 -0.06 3.91 -11.49
N ALA A 13 0.79 4.69 -10.81
CA ALA A 13 1.88 4.16 -9.99
C ALA A 13 1.36 3.36 -8.79
N ALA A 14 0.30 3.82 -8.12
CA ALA A 14 -0.36 3.09 -7.04
C ALA A 14 -0.89 1.73 -7.54
N THR A 15 -1.51 1.69 -8.72
CA THR A 15 -2.04 0.46 -9.33
C THR A 15 -0.92 -0.53 -9.65
N LEU A 16 0.18 -0.03 -10.23
CA LEU A 16 1.38 -0.83 -10.50
C LEU A 16 2.03 -1.34 -9.21
N ALA A 17 2.12 -0.51 -8.17
CA ALA A 17 2.64 -0.90 -6.87
C ALA A 17 1.78 -2.01 -6.25
N PHE A 18 0.46 -1.87 -6.29
CA PHE A 18 -0.46 -2.88 -5.77
C PHE A 18 -0.30 -4.22 -6.50
N GLY A 19 -0.32 -4.21 -7.83
CA GLY A 19 -0.14 -5.42 -8.64
C GLY A 19 1.23 -6.07 -8.43
N ALA A 20 2.31 -5.30 -8.47
CA ALA A 20 3.66 -5.80 -8.24
C ALA A 20 3.84 -6.33 -6.81
N GLY A 21 3.24 -5.67 -5.81
CA GLY A 21 3.27 -6.11 -4.42
C GLY A 21 2.55 -7.44 -4.20
N LEU A 22 1.37 -7.64 -4.80
CA LEU A 22 0.66 -8.93 -4.77
C LEU A 22 1.51 -10.05 -5.36
N LEU A 23 2.15 -9.79 -6.51
CA LEU A 23 3.03 -10.75 -7.16
C LEU A 23 4.35 -10.98 -6.40
N ALA A 24 4.75 -10.04 -5.54
CA ALA A 24 5.94 -10.16 -4.69
C ALA A 24 5.70 -11.00 -3.43
N LEU A 25 4.46 -11.11 -2.93
CA LEU A 25 4.15 -11.81 -1.68
C LEU A 25 4.77 -13.21 -1.54
N PRO A 26 4.72 -14.10 -2.55
CA PRO A 26 5.18 -15.49 -2.36
C PRO A 26 6.71 -15.65 -2.39
N ALA A 27 7.43 -14.80 -3.13
CA ALA A 27 8.83 -15.06 -3.48
C ALA A 27 9.69 -13.79 -3.65
N GLY A 28 9.17 -12.61 -3.34
CA GLY A 28 9.83 -11.34 -3.59
C GLY A 28 10.04 -11.03 -5.09
N ARG A 29 9.33 -11.71 -6.00
CA ARG A 29 9.38 -11.42 -7.44
C ARG A 29 8.76 -10.04 -7.68
N PHE A 30 9.36 -9.21 -8.54
CA PHE A 30 8.91 -7.82 -8.78
C PHE A 30 9.04 -6.84 -7.61
N LEU A 31 9.76 -7.19 -6.54
CA LEU A 31 9.95 -6.27 -5.40
C LEU A 31 10.62 -4.94 -5.81
N GLY A 32 11.49 -4.95 -6.84
CA GLY A 32 12.05 -3.74 -7.42
C GLY A 32 11.01 -2.85 -8.13
N VAL A 33 10.09 -3.46 -8.90
CA VAL A 33 8.99 -2.75 -9.57
C VAL A 33 8.02 -2.17 -8.54
N TYR A 34 7.66 -2.95 -7.53
CA TYR A 34 6.86 -2.52 -6.39
C TYR A 34 7.45 -1.28 -5.70
N ARG A 35 8.75 -1.30 -5.38
CA ARG A 35 9.46 -0.17 -4.74
C ARG A 35 9.50 1.06 -5.63
N LEU A 36 9.87 0.89 -6.90
CA LEU A 36 9.94 2.00 -7.84
C LEU A 36 8.55 2.63 -8.04
N ALA A 37 7.51 1.81 -8.20
CA ALA A 37 6.14 2.28 -8.34
C ALA A 37 5.66 3.03 -7.09
N LEU A 38 5.98 2.55 -5.89
CA LEU A 38 5.71 3.29 -4.65
C LEU A 38 6.44 4.64 -4.60
N LEU A 39 7.72 4.68 -4.98
CA LEU A 39 8.48 5.92 -5.03
C LEU A 39 7.84 6.93 -5.98
N VAL A 40 7.51 6.51 -7.21
CA VAL A 40 6.83 7.35 -8.20
C VAL A 40 5.47 7.82 -7.68
N MET A 41 4.69 6.93 -7.04
CA MET A 41 3.40 7.27 -6.45
C MET A 41 3.54 8.39 -5.41
N VAL A 42 4.52 8.30 -4.50
CA VAL A 42 4.75 9.33 -3.47
C VAL A 42 5.27 10.63 -4.08
N LEU A 43 6.22 10.55 -5.01
CA LEU A 43 6.76 11.73 -5.69
C LEU A 43 5.71 12.47 -6.54
N ALA A 44 4.70 11.77 -7.05
CA ALA A 44 3.58 12.39 -7.74
C ALA A 44 2.56 13.01 -6.75
N LEU A 45 2.39 12.42 -5.56
CA LEU A 45 1.46 12.93 -4.53
C LEU A 45 1.90 14.29 -3.98
N VAL A 46 3.19 14.45 -3.67
CA VAL A 46 3.72 15.67 -3.03
C VAL A 46 3.39 16.95 -3.83
N PRO A 47 3.75 17.09 -5.11
CA PRO A 47 3.41 18.28 -5.88
C PRO A 47 1.89 18.45 -6.05
N ALA A 48 1.13 17.36 -6.20
CA ALA A 48 -0.33 17.43 -6.29
C ALA A 48 -0.97 18.05 -5.02
N LEU A 49 -0.37 17.84 -3.84
CA LEU A 49 -0.83 18.42 -2.58
C LEU A 49 -0.32 19.84 -2.36
N LEU A 50 0.93 20.13 -2.76
CA LEU A 50 1.57 21.42 -2.49
C LEU A 50 1.02 22.56 -3.34
N LEU A 51 0.59 22.29 -4.58
CA LEU A 51 0.08 23.33 -5.48
C LEU A 51 -1.19 24.01 -4.95
N ASP A 52 -2.07 23.26 -4.30
CA ASP A 52 -3.35 23.76 -3.76
C ASP A 52 -3.39 23.87 -2.22
N TRP A 53 -2.24 23.75 -1.55
CA TRP A 53 -2.19 23.65 -0.10
C TRP A 53 -2.83 24.84 0.62
N SER A 54 -2.54 26.06 0.16
CA SER A 54 -3.04 27.31 0.78
C SER A 54 -4.55 27.55 0.54
N ALA A 55 -5.13 26.94 -0.49
CA ALA A 55 -6.56 27.02 -0.80
C ALA A 55 -7.38 25.90 -0.12
N THR A 56 -6.71 24.84 0.34
CA THR A 56 -7.34 23.70 1.00
C THR A 56 -7.81 24.06 2.41
N ASP A 57 -9.00 23.59 2.82
CA ASP A 57 -9.54 23.83 4.16
C ASP A 57 -8.70 23.13 5.27
N PRO A 58 -8.75 23.58 6.52
CA PRO A 58 -7.92 23.03 7.60
C PRO A 58 -8.11 21.53 7.86
N LEU A 59 -9.33 21.00 7.71
CA LEU A 59 -9.62 19.59 7.91
C LEU A 59 -8.99 18.75 6.80
N ALA A 60 -9.17 19.15 5.53
CA ALA A 60 -8.53 18.47 4.41
C ALA A 60 -6.99 18.51 4.50
N ARG A 61 -6.40 19.63 4.98
CA ARG A 61 -4.95 19.68 5.25
C ARG A 61 -4.51 18.66 6.31
N ALA A 62 -5.28 18.49 7.38
CA ALA A 62 -4.96 17.50 8.41
C ALA A 62 -5.01 16.07 7.82
N VAL A 63 -6.02 15.78 6.99
CA VAL A 63 -6.14 14.49 6.29
C VAL A 63 -4.97 14.28 5.33
N PHE A 64 -4.62 15.26 4.50
CA PHE A 64 -3.49 15.18 3.58
C PHE A 64 -2.15 15.06 4.31
N GLY A 65 -1.98 15.72 5.45
CA GLY A 65 -0.83 15.53 6.33
C GLY A 65 -0.73 14.08 6.82
N GLY A 66 -1.84 13.49 7.25
CA GLY A 66 -1.90 12.08 7.61
C GLY A 66 -1.54 11.14 6.46
N LEU A 67 -2.02 11.42 5.24
CA LEU A 67 -1.68 10.65 4.04
C LEU A 67 -0.21 10.78 3.64
N LEU A 68 0.42 11.95 3.82
CA LEU A 68 1.85 12.14 3.62
C LEU A 68 2.67 11.31 4.62
N VAL A 69 2.25 11.27 5.87
CA VAL A 69 2.88 10.40 6.89
C VAL A 69 2.73 8.93 6.49
N LEU A 70 1.52 8.51 6.08
CA LEU A 70 1.29 7.15 5.60
C LEU A 70 2.15 6.81 4.37
N ALA A 71 2.29 7.75 3.42
CA ALA A 71 3.13 7.63 2.24
C ALA A 71 4.61 7.38 2.62
N ALA A 72 5.13 8.11 3.61
CA ALA A 72 6.48 7.87 4.13
C ALA A 72 6.59 6.49 4.82
N VAL A 73 5.59 6.11 5.61
CA VAL A 73 5.56 4.79 6.28
C VAL A 73 5.59 3.64 5.26
N VAL A 74 4.80 3.69 4.19
CA VAL A 74 4.79 2.62 3.18
C VAL A 74 6.12 2.52 2.43
N LEU A 75 6.82 3.64 2.20
CA LEU A 75 8.19 3.63 1.63
C LEU A 75 9.18 2.97 2.59
N VAL A 76 9.19 3.37 3.87
CA VAL A 76 10.05 2.75 4.88
C VAL A 76 9.79 1.24 4.96
N ARG A 77 8.52 0.82 4.97
CA ARG A 77 8.17 -0.60 4.97
C ARG A 77 8.59 -1.32 3.70
N ALA A 78 8.53 -0.68 2.54
CA ALA A 78 9.01 -1.26 1.28
C ALA A 78 10.53 -1.48 1.30
N GLU A 79 11.28 -0.55 1.90
CA GLU A 79 12.72 -0.70 2.11
C GLU A 79 13.05 -1.82 3.11
N LEU A 80 12.32 -1.90 4.23
CA LEU A 80 12.48 -2.98 5.19
C LEU A 80 12.18 -4.35 4.54
N ALA A 81 11.09 -4.46 3.77
CA ALA A 81 10.76 -5.67 3.00
C ALA A 81 11.88 -6.06 2.01
N ALA A 82 12.57 -5.09 1.42
CA ALA A 82 13.68 -5.34 0.51
C ALA A 82 14.90 -5.95 1.21
N ARG A 83 15.15 -5.55 2.46
CA ARG A 83 16.27 -6.05 3.28
C ARG A 83 16.06 -7.48 3.75
N ILE A 84 14.80 -7.89 3.96
CA ILE A 84 14.43 -9.24 4.40
C ILE A 84 13.70 -10.04 3.30
N ARG A 85 14.05 -9.74 2.05
CA ARG A 85 13.46 -10.38 0.87
C ARG A 85 13.52 -11.91 1.01
N PRO A 86 12.49 -12.65 0.57
CA PRO A 86 12.53 -14.10 0.52
C PRO A 86 13.72 -14.59 -0.32
N ASP A 87 14.60 -15.37 0.28
CA ASP A 87 15.67 -16.06 -0.44
C ASP A 87 15.09 -17.18 -1.30
N ARG A 88 15.83 -17.57 -2.35
CA ARG A 88 15.37 -18.51 -3.39
C ARG A 88 14.88 -19.87 -2.86
N THR A 89 15.23 -20.25 -1.63
CA THR A 89 15.00 -21.60 -1.09
C THR A 89 14.14 -21.65 0.18
N GLY A 90 13.81 -20.51 0.81
CA GLY A 90 13.25 -20.49 2.18
C GLY A 90 11.81 -19.97 2.33
N GLY A 91 11.17 -19.54 1.24
CA GLY A 91 9.85 -18.89 1.28
C GLY A 91 9.86 -17.54 2.02
N PRO A 92 8.71 -16.85 2.08
CA PRO A 92 8.61 -15.54 2.71
C PRO A 92 8.52 -15.67 4.24
N THR A 93 9.25 -14.82 4.96
CA THR A 93 9.14 -14.72 6.42
C THR A 93 7.87 -13.99 6.84
N ALA A 94 7.41 -14.20 8.08
CA ALA A 94 6.25 -13.49 8.61
C ALA A 94 6.45 -11.96 8.62
N ALA A 95 7.66 -11.50 8.97
CA ALA A 95 8.01 -10.08 8.96
C ALA A 95 7.98 -9.48 7.54
N TYR A 96 8.43 -10.23 6.54
CA TYR A 96 8.33 -9.80 5.14
C TYR A 96 6.86 -9.61 4.72
N LEU A 97 6.01 -10.58 5.04
CA LEU A 97 4.58 -10.53 4.73
C LEU A 97 3.86 -9.40 5.48
N GLU A 98 4.30 -9.05 6.68
CA GLU A 98 3.77 -7.87 7.38
C GLU A 98 4.11 -6.59 6.64
N HIS A 99 5.36 -6.40 6.23
CA HIS A 99 5.78 -5.19 5.54
C HIS A 99 5.05 -4.98 4.21
N VAL A 100 5.04 -5.98 3.34
CA VAL A 100 4.37 -5.90 2.04
C VAL A 100 2.84 -5.89 2.24
N GLY A 101 2.34 -6.74 3.12
CA GLY A 101 0.91 -6.86 3.41
C GLY A 101 0.29 -5.55 3.89
N PHE A 102 0.93 -4.86 4.85
CA PHE A 102 0.44 -3.55 5.30
C PHE A 102 0.32 -2.55 4.16
N THR A 103 1.34 -2.46 3.29
CA THR A 103 1.30 -1.55 2.16
C THR A 103 0.18 -1.90 1.19
N LEU A 104 -0.04 -3.20 0.92
CA LEU A 104 -1.14 -3.64 0.08
C LEU A 104 -2.50 -3.30 0.69
N VAL A 105 -2.67 -3.45 2.00
CA VAL A 105 -3.91 -3.06 2.70
C VAL A 105 -4.11 -1.55 2.63
N ALA A 106 -3.07 -0.75 2.87
CA ALA A 106 -3.14 0.71 2.77
C ALA A 106 -3.48 1.18 1.34
N LEU A 107 -2.92 0.55 0.32
CA LEU A 107 -3.25 0.86 -1.08
C LEU A 107 -4.69 0.47 -1.43
N ALA A 108 -5.13 -0.72 -1.02
CA ALA A 108 -6.51 -1.17 -1.22
C ALA A 108 -7.50 -0.23 -0.53
N ASP A 109 -7.20 0.18 0.69
CA ASP A 109 -7.99 1.16 1.44
C ASP A 109 -8.09 2.49 0.69
N GLY A 110 -6.95 3.01 0.22
CA GLY A 110 -6.90 4.21 -0.61
C GLY A 110 -7.77 4.11 -1.88
N PHE A 111 -7.74 2.98 -2.59
CA PHE A 111 -8.61 2.78 -3.76
C PHE A 111 -10.09 2.74 -3.41
N VAL A 112 -10.46 2.04 -2.33
CA VAL A 112 -11.86 1.95 -1.88
C VAL A 112 -12.37 3.32 -1.44
N VAL A 113 -11.59 4.07 -0.66
CA VAL A 113 -11.93 5.42 -0.22
C VAL A 113 -12.12 6.34 -1.41
N VAL A 114 -11.18 6.36 -2.37
CA VAL A 114 -11.29 7.21 -3.56
C VAL A 114 -12.50 6.83 -4.41
N ALA A 115 -12.77 5.54 -4.60
CA ALA A 115 -13.93 5.07 -5.35
C ALA A 115 -15.25 5.46 -4.66
N ALA A 116 -15.35 5.30 -3.34
CA ALA A 116 -16.53 5.63 -2.56
C ALA A 116 -16.79 7.15 -2.56
N VAL A 117 -15.76 7.98 -2.39
CA VAL A 117 -15.87 9.44 -2.48
C VAL A 117 -16.34 9.87 -3.86
N ARG A 118 -15.77 9.29 -4.94
CA ARG A 118 -16.21 9.57 -6.32
C ARG A 118 -17.66 9.15 -6.60
N ALA A 119 -18.13 8.10 -5.92
CA ALA A 119 -19.51 7.65 -6.00
C ALA A 119 -20.47 8.48 -5.13
N GLY A 120 -19.99 9.51 -4.41
CA GLY A 120 -20.82 10.35 -3.55
C GLY A 120 -21.27 9.66 -2.26
N VAL A 121 -20.56 8.62 -1.81
CA VAL A 121 -20.89 7.89 -0.59
C VAL A 121 -20.73 8.80 0.63
N PRO A 122 -21.68 8.82 1.58
CA PRO A 122 -21.56 9.57 2.83
C PRO A 122 -20.27 9.23 3.61
N GLY A 123 -19.62 10.25 4.18
CA GLY A 123 -18.32 10.09 4.84
C GLY A 123 -18.27 9.04 5.96
N TRP A 124 -19.36 8.83 6.69
CA TRP A 124 -19.43 7.79 7.73
C TRP A 124 -19.40 6.36 7.13
N LEU A 125 -20.02 6.15 5.96
CA LEU A 125 -19.95 4.88 5.23
C LEU A 125 -18.55 4.67 4.63
N VAL A 126 -17.90 5.72 4.16
CA VAL A 126 -16.49 5.66 3.72
C VAL A 126 -15.61 5.21 4.88
N GLY A 127 -15.79 5.79 6.08
CA GLY A 127 -15.07 5.39 7.29
C GLY A 127 -15.31 3.93 7.67
N LEU A 128 -16.55 3.46 7.64
CA LEU A 128 -16.87 2.04 7.89
C LEU A 128 -16.24 1.11 6.84
N GLY A 129 -16.28 1.51 5.57
CA GLY A 129 -15.63 0.78 4.48
C GLY A 129 -14.12 0.66 4.69
N ALA A 130 -13.48 1.74 5.12
CA ALA A 130 -12.04 1.73 5.39
C ALA A 130 -11.67 0.75 6.52
N VAL A 131 -12.43 0.78 7.62
CA VAL A 131 -12.27 -0.19 8.72
C VAL A 131 -12.46 -1.63 8.24
N ALA A 132 -13.45 -1.88 7.38
CA ALA A 132 -13.70 -3.20 6.82
C ALA A 132 -12.55 -3.69 5.93
N VAL A 133 -12.00 -2.83 5.07
CA VAL A 133 -10.83 -3.16 4.23
C VAL A 133 -9.62 -3.52 5.09
N VAL A 134 -9.37 -2.76 6.16
CA VAL A 134 -8.28 -3.06 7.11
C VAL A 134 -8.49 -4.41 7.80
N ALA A 135 -9.70 -4.70 8.27
CA ALA A 135 -10.01 -5.96 8.93
C ALA A 135 -9.83 -7.18 7.99
N VAL A 136 -10.38 -7.08 6.77
CA VAL A 136 -10.24 -8.14 5.74
C VAL A 136 -8.78 -8.29 5.33
N GLY A 137 -8.08 -7.19 5.12
CA GLY A 137 -6.67 -7.15 4.79
C GLY A 137 -5.80 -7.82 5.87
N HIS A 138 -6.06 -7.51 7.14
CA HIS A 138 -5.38 -8.16 8.26
C HIS A 138 -5.62 -9.67 8.26
N ALA A 139 -6.87 -10.11 8.11
CA ALA A 139 -7.21 -11.53 8.03
C ALA A 139 -6.50 -12.22 6.85
N ALA A 140 -6.47 -11.59 5.68
CA ALA A 140 -5.80 -12.12 4.48
C ALA A 140 -4.28 -12.30 4.71
N ILE A 141 -3.62 -11.35 5.38
CA ILE A 141 -2.20 -11.46 5.75
C ILE A 141 -1.99 -12.64 6.71
N GLN A 142 -2.84 -12.81 7.72
CA GLN A 142 -2.71 -13.93 8.67
C GLN A 142 -2.88 -15.30 7.98
N VAL A 143 -3.82 -15.40 7.03
CA VAL A 143 -3.97 -16.60 6.18
C VAL A 143 -2.72 -16.82 5.33
N GLY A 144 -2.17 -15.77 4.71
CA GLY A 144 -0.92 -15.84 3.93
C GLY A 144 0.26 -16.35 4.76
N LYS A 145 0.43 -15.84 5.99
CA LYS A 145 1.46 -16.31 6.92
C LYS A 145 1.32 -17.81 7.21
N ARG A 146 0.12 -18.27 7.53
CA ARG A 146 -0.14 -19.70 7.81
C ARG A 146 0.20 -20.58 6.60
N ARG A 147 -0.11 -20.12 5.38
CA ARG A 147 0.14 -20.89 4.14
C ARG A 147 1.60 -20.94 3.73
N TRP A 148 2.33 -19.83 3.83
CA TRP A 148 3.66 -19.71 3.24
C TRP A 148 4.80 -19.83 4.25
N VAL A 149 4.60 -19.41 5.50
CA VAL A 149 5.61 -19.59 6.57
C VAL A 149 5.57 -21.01 7.11
N GLY A 150 4.38 -21.61 7.23
CA GLY A 150 4.19 -22.96 7.77
C GLY A 150 4.60 -24.10 6.83
N ALA A 151 4.66 -23.87 5.52
CA ALA A 151 5.03 -24.88 4.52
C ALA A 151 6.56 -25.09 4.36
N GLY A 152 7.37 -24.28 5.05
CA GLY A 152 8.84 -24.31 4.97
C GLY A 152 9.54 -25.22 5.97
N VAL A 153 8.82 -26.01 6.78
CA VAL A 153 9.43 -27.03 7.64
C VAL A 153 9.46 -28.36 6.88
N PRO A 154 10.58 -28.76 6.26
CA PRO A 154 10.72 -30.14 5.81
C PRO A 154 10.61 -31.05 7.04
N LEU A 155 9.70 -32.03 6.98
CA LEU A 155 9.71 -33.15 7.90
C LEU A 155 11.05 -33.87 7.71
N ALA A 156 11.96 -33.72 8.67
CA ALA A 156 13.13 -34.56 8.76
C ALA A 156 12.64 -36.00 9.03
N HIS A 157 12.67 -36.82 7.99
CA HIS A 157 12.61 -38.28 8.08
C HIS A 157 13.99 -38.84 7.78
#